data_AF-A0A957DNP8-F1
#
_entry.id   AF-A0A957DNP8-F1
#
_cell.length_a   1.000
_cell.length_b   1.000
_cell.length_c   1.000
_cell.angle_alpha   90.00
_cell.angle_beta   90.00
_cell.angle_gamma   90.00
#
_symmetry.space_group_name_H-M   'P 1'
#
loop_
_entity.id
_entity.type
_entity.pdbx_description
1 polymer ?
#
loop_
_entity_poly.entity_id
_entity_poly.type
_entity_poly.pdbx_seq_one_letter_code
_entity_poly.pdbx_strand_id
1 'polypeptide(L)'
;MNNHSPQTHLHKMQRAILLGFLAVALSLVFWSVVRSQAILARDDNPRLVEAALRIQRGQILDRKGTVLAHTVGEPDALARTYPFETIGPAVGYYSFRHGTAGIEAGFDEVLRGDREDFTAVFNQQILHTPQIGRDVQLSLDAGLQATAEALFDQAQGALVLLEIETGDVLAMVSHPGYNPNRLDKNFDALVADETAPLLNRAVQGQYQPGLVLQPFILAAALDQNRIQLDGAALNPNRPVPVNGEIQRCQTAPPEEATWADVLRHRCPGPMQDLADRLGRSGLDDIFRRFGLSTPLALPLNIETAELEPLNDPLQAGIGQDNLTVSPLQVALALAALGNNGRLPQPRLVTAVQDENGIMQPQPALAASDAITSQAAREIRTLLNTNETLSFTVSALAGPDSRNGWYLALTPADAPQFAIVVVVENGEVLGVVQAIGVGLETAVTPNAAP
;
A
#
# COMPACT_ATOMS: atom_id res chain seq x y z
N MET A 1 -64.88 40.41 47.53
CA MET A 1 -63.58 39.80 47.18
C MET A 1 -63.75 39.03 45.89
N ASN A 2 -62.98 39.45 44.87
CA ASN A 2 -62.59 38.79 43.63
C ASN A 2 -63.68 38.25 42.66
N ASN A 3 -64.13 39.15 41.77
CA ASN A 3 -64.61 38.81 40.43
C ASN A 3 -63.45 38.23 39.60
N HIS A 4 -63.39 36.91 39.41
CA HIS A 4 -62.58 36.31 38.36
C HIS A 4 -63.44 36.14 37.11
N SER A 5 -63.28 37.07 36.15
CA SER A 5 -64.05 37.06 34.92
C SER A 5 -63.67 35.86 34.03
N PRO A 6 -64.62 35.21 33.35
CA PRO A 6 -64.36 34.08 32.45
C PRO A 6 -63.42 34.43 31.27
N GLN A 7 -63.29 35.71 30.92
CA GLN A 7 -62.35 36.19 29.89
C GLN A 7 -60.87 35.98 30.27
N THR A 8 -60.55 36.05 31.57
CA THR A 8 -59.18 35.82 32.05
C THR A 8 -58.69 34.39 31.82
N HIS A 9 -59.60 33.40 31.87
CA HIS A 9 -59.29 32.00 31.58
C HIS A 9 -59.12 31.77 30.08
N LEU A 10 -59.93 32.43 29.25
CA LEU A 10 -59.84 32.37 27.79
C LEU A 10 -58.49 32.92 27.27
N HIS A 11 -58.04 34.07 27.78
CA HIS A 11 -56.75 34.65 27.40
C HIS A 11 -55.55 33.81 27.87
N LYS A 12 -55.64 33.15 29.03
CA LYS A 12 -54.61 32.21 29.49
C LYS A 12 -54.51 30.99 28.57
N MET A 13 -55.65 30.44 28.16
CA MET A 13 -55.70 29.31 27.23
C MET A 13 -55.16 29.69 25.84
N GLN A 14 -55.53 30.87 25.32
CA GLN A 14 -55.01 31.38 24.05
C GLN A 14 -53.48 31.55 24.08
N ARG A 15 -52.92 32.10 25.17
CA ARG A 15 -51.46 32.24 25.34
C ARG A 15 -50.77 30.89 25.43
N ALA A 16 -51.35 29.92 26.13
CA ALA A 16 -50.80 28.57 26.21
C ALA A 16 -50.76 27.89 24.83
N ILE A 17 -51.82 28.03 24.03
CA ILE A 17 -51.89 27.49 22.67
C ILE A 17 -50.87 28.18 21.75
N LEU A 18 -50.77 29.51 21.79
CA LEU A 18 -49.80 30.27 21.00
C LEU A 18 -48.35 29.92 21.37
N LEU A 19 -48.05 29.75 22.66
CA LEU A 19 -46.74 29.29 23.11
C LEU A 19 -46.46 27.86 22.63
N GLY A 20 -47.46 26.99 22.62
CA GLY A 20 -47.36 25.65 22.04
C GLY A 20 -47.03 25.67 20.55
N PHE A 21 -47.75 26.46 19.76
CA PHE A 21 -47.46 26.62 18.33
C PHE A 21 -46.10 27.26 18.07
N LEU A 22 -45.71 28.24 18.89
CA LEU A 22 -44.38 28.85 18.79
C LEU A 22 -43.28 27.83 19.07
N ALA A 23 -43.45 26.97 20.07
CA ALA A 23 -42.50 25.90 20.37
C ALA A 23 -42.39 24.88 19.23
N VAL A 24 -43.52 24.50 18.61
CA VAL A 24 -43.53 23.62 17.42
C VAL A 24 -42.89 24.30 16.21
N ALA A 25 -43.16 25.59 15.97
CA ALA A 25 -42.56 26.32 14.87
C ALA A 25 -41.03 26.44 15.04
N LEU A 26 -40.57 26.76 16.25
CA LEU A 26 -39.14 26.83 16.56
C LEU A 26 -38.45 25.47 16.44
N SER A 27 -39.10 24.37 16.84
CA SER A 27 -38.53 23.03 16.67
C SER A 27 -38.45 22.64 15.19
N LEU A 28 -39.47 22.95 14.39
CA LEU A 28 -39.45 22.74 12.94
C LEU A 28 -38.34 23.55 12.27
N VAL A 29 -38.15 24.82 12.62
CA VAL A 29 -37.06 25.66 12.08
C VAL A 29 -35.70 25.11 12.50
N PHE A 30 -35.56 24.68 13.76
CA PHE A 30 -34.32 24.06 14.24
C PHE A 30 -33.95 22.81 13.42
N TRP A 31 -34.90 21.92 13.18
CA TRP A 31 -34.65 20.71 12.39
C TRP A 31 -34.47 20.97 10.89
N SER A 32 -35.28 21.87 10.30
CA SER A 32 -35.28 22.15 8.86
C SER A 32 -34.22 23.13 8.38
N VAL A 33 -33.64 23.94 9.27
CA VAL A 33 -32.62 24.94 8.90
C VAL A 33 -31.31 24.65 9.63
N VAL A 34 -31.32 24.63 10.96
CA VAL A 34 -30.09 24.52 11.78
C VAL A 34 -29.46 23.12 11.69
N ARG A 35 -30.28 22.07 11.77
CA ARG A 35 -29.85 20.66 11.68
C ARG A 35 -29.98 20.08 10.27
N SER A 36 -30.41 20.86 9.29
CA SER A 36 -30.71 20.40 7.92
C SER A 36 -29.54 19.63 7.28
N GLN A 37 -28.34 20.21 7.34
CA GLN A 37 -27.11 19.61 6.81
C GLN A 37 -26.80 18.28 7.52
N ALA A 38 -26.95 18.22 8.84
CA ALA A 38 -26.70 17.02 9.63
C ALA A 38 -27.74 15.91 9.39
N ILE A 39 -28.98 16.23 9.02
CA ILE A 39 -30.01 15.23 8.65
C ILE A 39 -29.77 14.72 7.23
N LEU A 40 -29.44 15.63 6.31
CA LEU A 40 -29.18 15.27 4.91
C LEU A 40 -27.95 14.39 4.79
N ALA A 41 -26.90 14.65 5.56
CA ALA A 41 -25.65 13.89 5.59
C ALA A 41 -25.70 12.59 6.43
N ARG A 42 -26.89 12.11 6.82
CA ARG A 42 -27.00 10.82 7.51
C ARG A 42 -26.85 9.66 6.54
N ASP A 43 -26.05 8.67 6.90
CA ASP A 43 -25.79 7.47 6.10
C ASP A 43 -27.04 6.60 5.89
N ASP A 44 -28.05 6.71 6.77
CA ASP A 44 -29.33 5.99 6.67
C ASP A 44 -30.42 6.75 5.90
N ASN A 45 -30.08 7.85 5.21
CA ASN A 45 -31.04 8.63 4.43
C ASN A 45 -31.42 7.89 3.13
N PRO A 46 -32.66 7.36 2.99
CA PRO A 46 -33.05 6.53 1.84
C PRO A 46 -32.93 7.26 0.50
N ARG A 47 -33.00 8.60 0.49
CA ARG A 47 -32.82 9.39 -0.74
C ARG A 47 -31.37 9.42 -1.21
N LEU A 48 -30.40 9.43 -0.29
CA LEU A 48 -28.99 9.31 -0.64
C LEU A 48 -28.68 7.90 -1.15
N VAL A 49 -29.31 6.88 -0.55
CA VAL A 49 -29.21 5.48 -0.99
C VAL A 49 -29.72 5.29 -2.41
N GLU A 50 -30.95 5.73 -2.70
CA GLU A 50 -31.53 5.64 -4.06
C GLU A 50 -30.73 6.46 -5.08
N ALA A 51 -30.23 7.64 -4.69
CA ALA A 51 -29.38 8.45 -5.56
C ALA A 51 -28.05 7.74 -5.86
N ALA A 52 -27.38 7.16 -4.86
CA ALA A 52 -26.11 6.45 -5.00
C ALA A 52 -26.25 5.17 -5.86
N LEU A 53 -27.36 4.44 -5.73
CA LEU A 53 -27.66 3.25 -6.54
C LEU A 53 -27.92 3.57 -8.03
N ARG A 54 -28.16 4.84 -8.38
CA ARG A 54 -28.36 5.33 -9.75
C ARG A 54 -27.09 5.88 -10.39
N ILE A 55 -25.98 5.96 -9.64
CA ILE A 55 -24.71 6.44 -10.17
C ILE A 55 -24.04 5.31 -10.95
N GLN A 56 -23.90 5.51 -12.26
CA GLN A 56 -23.09 4.63 -13.09
C GLN A 56 -21.62 4.96 -12.86
N ARG A 57 -21.01 4.32 -11.84
CA ARG A 57 -19.60 4.59 -11.53
C ARG A 57 -18.69 4.27 -12.73
N GLY A 58 -17.68 5.11 -12.95
CA GLY A 58 -16.67 4.96 -13.99
C GLY A 58 -15.88 3.66 -13.85
N GLN A 59 -15.28 3.19 -14.93
CA GLN A 59 -14.50 1.97 -14.96
C GLN A 59 -13.12 2.18 -14.31
N ILE A 60 -12.59 1.12 -13.69
CA ILE A 60 -11.18 1.04 -13.32
C ILE A 60 -10.52 0.12 -14.34
N LEU A 61 -9.49 0.62 -15.01
CA LEU A 61 -8.79 -0.05 -16.11
C LEU A 61 -7.35 -0.35 -15.71
N ASP A 62 -6.80 -1.45 -16.22
CA ASP A 62 -5.38 -1.76 -16.14
C ASP A 62 -4.57 -0.95 -17.18
N ARG A 63 -3.24 -1.10 -17.18
CA ARG A 63 -2.35 -0.38 -18.12
C ARG A 63 -2.61 -0.68 -19.60
N LYS A 64 -3.27 -1.81 -19.92
CA LYS A 64 -3.63 -2.27 -21.27
C LYS A 64 -5.10 -1.99 -21.63
N GLY A 65 -5.87 -1.38 -20.72
CA GLY A 65 -7.31 -1.13 -20.90
C GLY A 65 -8.21 -2.30 -20.51
N THR A 66 -7.68 -3.34 -19.86
CA THR A 66 -8.47 -4.43 -19.28
C THR A 66 -9.29 -3.89 -18.12
N VAL A 67 -10.58 -4.21 -18.07
CA VAL A 67 -11.47 -3.77 -17.00
C VAL A 67 -11.17 -4.52 -15.71
N LEU A 68 -10.84 -3.79 -14.65
CA LEU A 68 -10.61 -4.29 -13.29
C LEU A 68 -11.84 -4.10 -12.39
N ALA A 69 -12.61 -3.04 -12.62
CA ALA A 69 -13.91 -2.80 -11.98
C ALA A 69 -14.84 -2.04 -12.92
N HIS A 70 -16.11 -2.40 -12.95
CA HIS A 70 -17.13 -1.70 -13.75
C HIS A 70 -18.51 -1.84 -13.12
N THR A 71 -19.43 -0.99 -13.55
CA THR A 71 -20.83 -1.00 -13.10
C THR A 71 -21.70 -1.68 -14.15
N VAL A 72 -22.55 -2.61 -13.71
CA VAL A 72 -23.50 -3.36 -14.56
C VAL A 72 -24.92 -3.26 -13.98
N GLY A 73 -25.93 -3.47 -14.82
CA GLY A 73 -27.33 -3.50 -14.42
C GLY A 73 -28.18 -2.41 -15.06
N GLU A 74 -29.42 -2.30 -14.59
CA GLU A 74 -30.38 -1.28 -15.01
C GLU A 74 -30.27 -0.03 -14.12
N PRO A 75 -30.73 1.15 -14.55
CA PRO A 75 -30.57 2.40 -13.81
C PRO A 75 -31.04 2.39 -12.34
N ASP A 76 -32.04 1.58 -11.99
CA ASP A 76 -32.56 1.43 -10.62
C ASP A 76 -31.96 0.23 -9.85
N ALA A 77 -31.03 -0.51 -10.46
CA ALA A 77 -30.41 -1.72 -9.91
C ALA A 77 -28.95 -1.88 -10.37
N LEU A 78 -28.18 -0.79 -10.30
CA LEU A 78 -26.76 -0.83 -10.65
C LEU A 78 -25.96 -1.57 -9.57
N ALA A 79 -25.04 -2.43 -10.02
CA ALA A 79 -24.13 -3.18 -9.17
C ALA A 79 -22.69 -2.99 -9.64
N ARG A 80 -21.77 -2.84 -8.69
CA ARG A 80 -20.33 -2.82 -8.98
C ARG A 80 -19.81 -4.25 -9.12
N THR A 81 -19.07 -4.54 -10.18
CA THR A 81 -18.52 -5.87 -10.49
C THR A 81 -17.01 -5.79 -10.75
N TYR A 82 -16.30 -6.78 -10.22
CA TYR A 82 -14.85 -6.95 -10.31
C TYR A 82 -14.55 -8.26 -11.04
N PRO A 83 -14.06 -8.23 -12.29
CA PRO A 83 -13.84 -9.45 -13.08
C PRO A 83 -12.83 -10.42 -12.49
N PHE A 84 -11.88 -9.91 -11.69
CA PHE A 84 -10.83 -10.69 -11.04
C PHE A 84 -11.19 -10.90 -9.57
N GLU A 85 -11.35 -12.15 -9.15
CA GLU A 85 -11.88 -12.48 -7.83
C GLU A 85 -10.95 -12.09 -6.68
N THR A 86 -9.65 -11.92 -6.90
CA THR A 86 -8.65 -11.69 -5.85
C THR A 86 -8.06 -10.28 -5.89
N ILE A 87 -8.57 -9.42 -6.77
CA ILE A 87 -8.08 -8.05 -6.98
C ILE A 87 -8.37 -7.08 -5.81
N GLY A 88 -9.18 -7.51 -4.84
CA GLY A 88 -9.70 -6.68 -3.75
C GLY A 88 -8.61 -5.88 -3.02
N PRO A 89 -7.51 -6.48 -2.56
CA PRO A 89 -6.45 -5.71 -1.91
C PRO A 89 -5.79 -4.66 -2.84
N ALA A 90 -5.68 -4.93 -4.14
CA ALA A 90 -5.01 -4.06 -5.10
C ALA A 90 -5.89 -2.87 -5.55
N VAL A 91 -7.15 -3.13 -5.88
CA VAL A 91 -8.10 -2.13 -6.41
C VAL A 91 -9.04 -1.59 -5.32
N GLY A 92 -9.29 -2.38 -4.27
CA GLY A 92 -10.26 -2.08 -3.23
C GLY A 92 -11.66 -2.58 -3.58
N TYR A 93 -12.65 -1.97 -2.94
CA TYR A 93 -14.06 -2.29 -3.15
C TYR A 93 -14.94 -1.05 -3.03
N TYR A 94 -16.15 -1.18 -3.55
CA TYR A 94 -17.29 -0.31 -3.33
C TYR A 94 -18.42 -1.18 -2.82
N SER A 95 -18.88 -0.87 -1.62
CA SER A 95 -20.02 -1.48 -0.97
C SER A 95 -20.92 -0.37 -0.45
N PHE A 96 -22.21 -0.49 -0.75
CA PHE A 96 -23.19 0.42 -0.16
C PHE A 96 -23.26 0.26 1.37
N ARG A 97 -23.03 -0.94 1.90
CA ARG A 97 -23.14 -1.25 3.34
C ARG A 97 -21.86 -0.97 4.12
N HIS A 98 -20.72 -1.20 3.50
CA HIS A 98 -19.40 -1.18 4.15
C HIS A 98 -18.50 -0.05 3.64
N GLY A 99 -19.00 0.80 2.74
CA GLY A 99 -18.27 1.94 2.18
C GLY A 99 -17.32 1.55 1.06
N THR A 100 -16.26 2.35 0.87
CA THR A 100 -15.27 2.18 -0.19
C THR A 100 -13.87 1.99 0.39
N ALA A 101 -13.03 1.22 -0.32
CA ALA A 101 -11.61 1.02 0.02
C ALA A 101 -10.71 1.13 -1.22
N GLY A 102 -9.40 1.28 -1.01
CA GLY A 102 -8.40 1.27 -2.09
C GLY A 102 -8.61 2.38 -3.14
N ILE A 103 -8.46 2.04 -4.41
CA ILE A 103 -8.66 2.95 -5.55
C ILE A 103 -10.10 3.45 -5.60
N GLU A 104 -11.08 2.60 -5.28
CA GLU A 104 -12.49 3.00 -5.25
C GLU A 104 -12.74 4.16 -4.28
N ALA A 105 -12.02 4.20 -3.15
CA ALA A 105 -12.11 5.30 -2.20
C ALA A 105 -11.23 6.50 -2.61
N GLY A 106 -10.00 6.24 -3.05
CA GLY A 106 -9.05 7.29 -3.44
C GLY A 106 -9.50 8.13 -4.64
N PHE A 107 -10.31 7.55 -5.53
CA PHE A 107 -10.89 8.21 -6.70
C PHE A 107 -12.40 8.25 -6.69
N ASP A 108 -13.03 8.20 -5.51
CA ASP A 108 -14.49 8.12 -5.39
C ASP A 108 -15.22 9.26 -6.12
N GLU A 109 -14.75 10.50 -5.99
CA GLU A 109 -15.34 11.66 -6.68
C GLU A 109 -15.27 11.55 -8.21
N VAL A 110 -14.13 11.09 -8.73
CA VAL A 110 -13.92 10.84 -10.16
C VAL A 110 -14.84 9.72 -10.65
N LEU A 111 -14.84 8.60 -9.90
CA LEU A 111 -15.63 7.42 -10.21
C LEU A 111 -17.13 7.67 -10.08
N ARG A 112 -17.58 8.59 -9.23
CA ARG A 112 -18.98 9.05 -9.20
C ARG A 112 -19.29 10.06 -10.30
N GLY A 113 -18.29 10.73 -10.84
CA GLY A 113 -18.47 11.79 -11.84
C GLY A 113 -19.01 13.06 -11.20
N ASP A 114 -18.58 13.35 -9.97
CA ASP A 114 -18.93 14.57 -9.28
C ASP A 114 -18.43 15.77 -10.09
N ARG A 115 -19.31 16.76 -10.28
CA ARG A 115 -19.02 18.01 -10.99
C ARG A 115 -18.97 19.15 -9.99
N GLU A 116 -17.97 19.99 -10.10
CA GLU A 116 -17.85 21.20 -9.28
C GLU A 116 -18.86 22.29 -9.71
N ASP A 117 -19.37 22.21 -10.94
CA ASP A 117 -20.29 23.22 -11.48
C ASP A 117 -21.74 23.02 -10.96
N PHE A 118 -22.15 23.93 -10.07
CA PHE A 118 -23.50 24.00 -9.52
C PHE A 118 -24.60 24.03 -10.59
N THR A 119 -24.35 24.67 -11.74
CA THR A 119 -25.35 24.74 -12.82
C THR A 119 -25.54 23.39 -13.51
N ALA A 120 -24.47 22.61 -13.64
CA ALA A 120 -24.52 21.25 -14.18
C ALA A 120 -25.25 20.31 -13.20
N VAL A 121 -24.96 20.41 -11.90
CA VAL A 121 -25.64 19.63 -10.83
C VAL A 121 -27.13 19.96 -10.78
N PHE A 122 -27.49 21.25 -10.83
CA PHE A 122 -28.88 21.71 -10.81
C PHE A 122 -29.66 21.25 -12.05
N ASN A 123 -29.07 21.37 -13.24
CA ASN A 123 -29.69 20.89 -14.48
C ASN A 123 -29.86 19.38 -14.46
N GLN A 124 -28.90 18.63 -13.94
CA GLN A 124 -28.98 17.17 -13.83
C GLN A 124 -30.07 16.72 -12.84
N GLN A 125 -30.24 17.43 -11.72
CA GLN A 125 -31.32 17.19 -10.76
C GLN A 125 -32.70 17.48 -11.36
N ILE A 126 -32.83 18.52 -12.18
CA ILE A 126 -34.09 18.86 -12.88
C ILE A 126 -34.39 17.89 -14.02
N LEU A 127 -33.37 17.46 -14.77
CA LEU A 127 -33.48 16.61 -15.94
C LEU A 127 -33.48 15.10 -15.61
N HIS A 128 -33.35 14.73 -14.33
CA HIS A 128 -33.27 13.34 -13.86
C HIS A 128 -32.25 12.48 -14.64
N THR A 129 -31.14 13.08 -15.09
CA THR A 129 -30.14 12.36 -15.87
C THR A 129 -29.24 11.55 -14.94
N PRO A 130 -29.04 10.24 -15.17
CA PRO A 130 -28.18 9.41 -14.33
C PRO A 130 -26.76 9.97 -14.32
N GLN A 131 -26.14 9.98 -13.14
CA GLN A 131 -24.77 10.45 -12.98
C GLN A 131 -23.82 9.38 -13.50
N ILE A 132 -23.01 9.75 -14.50
CA ILE A 132 -22.04 8.86 -15.12
C ILE A 132 -20.66 9.28 -14.64
N GLY A 133 -19.96 8.32 -14.04
CA GLY A 133 -18.61 8.47 -13.56
C GLY A 133 -17.57 8.49 -14.66
N ARG A 134 -16.36 8.89 -14.28
CA ARG A 134 -15.19 8.97 -15.17
C ARG A 134 -14.23 7.81 -14.89
N ASP A 135 -13.61 7.32 -15.94
CA ASP A 135 -12.73 6.16 -15.86
C ASP A 135 -11.35 6.52 -15.24
N VAL A 136 -10.77 5.54 -14.55
CA VAL A 136 -9.43 5.63 -13.94
C VAL A 136 -8.58 4.51 -14.49
N GLN A 137 -7.37 4.84 -14.96
CA GLN A 137 -6.41 3.87 -15.48
C GLN A 137 -5.24 3.70 -14.51
N LEU A 138 -4.95 2.44 -14.19
CA LEU A 138 -3.89 2.02 -13.29
C LEU A 138 -2.62 1.62 -14.05
N SER A 139 -1.50 1.58 -13.34
CA SER A 139 -0.25 0.96 -13.82
C SER A 139 -0.26 -0.56 -13.73
N LEU A 140 -1.18 -1.14 -12.97
CA LEU A 140 -1.34 -2.59 -12.82
C LEU A 140 -1.49 -3.27 -14.18
N ASP A 141 -0.94 -4.48 -14.29
CA ASP A 141 -1.15 -5.39 -15.40
C ASP A 141 -1.98 -6.58 -14.91
N ALA A 142 -3.20 -6.73 -15.43
CA ALA A 142 -4.13 -7.75 -14.93
C ALA A 142 -3.59 -9.19 -15.08
N GLY A 143 -2.79 -9.45 -16.14
CA GLY A 143 -2.20 -10.76 -16.39
C GLY A 143 -1.06 -11.08 -15.41
N LEU A 144 -0.19 -10.10 -15.13
CA LEU A 144 0.88 -10.25 -14.15
C LEU A 144 0.32 -10.32 -12.72
N GLN A 145 -0.71 -9.54 -12.40
CA GLN A 145 -1.40 -9.62 -11.11
C GLN A 145 -1.96 -11.03 -10.85
N ALA A 146 -2.71 -11.59 -11.81
CA ALA A 146 -3.27 -12.93 -11.67
C ALA A 146 -2.19 -14.02 -11.59
N THR A 147 -1.10 -13.86 -12.33
CA THR A 147 0.05 -14.78 -12.28
C THR A 147 0.74 -14.71 -10.91
N ALA A 148 0.99 -13.50 -10.40
CA ALA A 148 1.58 -13.27 -9.09
C ALA A 148 0.74 -13.85 -7.95
N GLU A 149 -0.59 -13.69 -8.01
CA GLU A 149 -1.52 -14.26 -7.03
C GLU A 149 -1.48 -15.79 -7.03
N ALA A 150 -1.48 -16.42 -8.21
CA ALA A 150 -1.45 -17.87 -8.34
C ALA A 150 -0.17 -18.51 -7.78
N LEU A 151 0.94 -17.76 -7.70
CA LEU A 151 2.21 -18.26 -7.17
C LEU A 151 2.18 -18.47 -5.64
N PHE A 152 1.31 -17.79 -4.90
CA PHE A 152 1.27 -17.91 -3.43
C PHE A 152 0.74 -19.26 -2.96
N ASP A 153 -0.14 -19.93 -3.70
CA ASP A 153 -0.82 -21.17 -3.30
C ASP A 153 -1.39 -21.07 -1.86
N GLN A 154 -0.78 -21.74 -0.87
CA GLN A 154 -1.19 -21.71 0.55
C GLN A 154 -0.39 -20.72 1.41
N ALA A 155 0.61 -20.04 0.84
CA ALA A 155 1.49 -19.14 1.57
C ALA A 155 0.79 -17.81 1.89
N GLN A 156 0.98 -17.29 3.10
CA GLN A 156 0.50 -15.96 3.49
C GLN A 156 1.60 -14.92 3.25
N GLY A 157 1.26 -13.74 2.72
CA GLY A 157 2.25 -12.69 2.49
C GLY A 157 1.85 -11.67 1.43
N ALA A 158 2.84 -11.04 0.82
CA ALA A 158 2.63 -10.00 -0.19
C ALA A 158 3.71 -10.02 -1.26
N LEU A 159 3.34 -9.53 -2.45
CA LEU A 159 4.25 -9.35 -3.57
C LEU A 159 4.06 -7.98 -4.20
N VAL A 160 5.16 -7.34 -4.55
CA VAL A 160 5.17 -6.11 -5.33
C VAL A 160 6.08 -6.29 -6.54
N LEU A 161 5.56 -5.96 -7.72
CA LEU A 161 6.31 -5.81 -8.95
C LEU A 161 6.29 -4.34 -9.37
N LEU A 162 7.47 -3.74 -9.48
CA LEU A 162 7.65 -2.33 -9.81
C LEU A 162 8.47 -2.17 -11.09
N GLU A 163 8.08 -1.26 -11.97
CA GLU A 163 8.92 -0.77 -13.06
C GLU A 163 9.90 0.29 -12.52
N ILE A 164 11.21 0.05 -12.72
CA ILE A 164 12.28 0.77 -12.03
C ILE A 164 12.38 2.25 -12.42
N GLU A 165 12.19 2.55 -13.71
CA GLU A 165 12.39 3.91 -14.24
C GLU A 165 11.24 4.85 -13.86
N THR A 166 10.01 4.36 -13.97
CA THR A 166 8.79 5.15 -13.79
C THR A 166 8.23 5.09 -12.36
N GLY A 167 8.58 4.04 -11.61
CA GLY A 167 7.95 3.72 -10.33
C GLY A 167 6.54 3.14 -10.47
N ASP A 168 6.16 2.69 -11.67
CA ASP A 168 4.86 2.06 -11.92
C ASP A 168 4.73 0.72 -11.18
N VAL A 169 3.68 0.58 -10.39
CA VAL A 169 3.34 -0.67 -9.71
C VAL A 169 2.57 -1.55 -10.70
N LEU A 170 3.19 -2.64 -11.17
CA LEU A 170 2.61 -3.53 -12.18
C LEU A 170 1.82 -4.69 -11.57
N ALA A 171 2.22 -5.13 -10.38
CA ALA A 171 1.44 -6.08 -9.58
C ALA A 171 1.61 -5.75 -8.09
N MET A 172 0.53 -5.87 -7.34
CA MET A 172 0.47 -5.60 -5.90
C MET A 172 -0.46 -6.62 -5.24
N VAL A 173 0.13 -7.69 -4.74
CA VAL A 173 -0.59 -8.85 -4.18
C VAL A 173 -0.57 -8.80 -2.66
N SER A 174 -1.72 -9.07 -2.05
CA SER A 174 -1.85 -9.44 -0.64
C SER A 174 -2.55 -10.80 -0.59
N HIS A 175 -1.93 -11.78 0.06
CA HIS A 175 -2.44 -13.13 0.18
C HIS A 175 -2.52 -13.56 1.66
N PRO A 176 -3.64 -14.14 2.13
CA PRO A 176 -4.88 -14.35 1.38
C PRO A 176 -5.57 -13.01 1.06
N GLY A 177 -6.23 -12.97 -0.10
CA GLY A 177 -7.06 -11.84 -0.53
C GLY A 177 -8.54 -12.11 -0.26
N TYR A 178 -9.41 -11.26 -0.81
CA TYR A 178 -10.86 -11.42 -0.76
C TYR A 178 -11.50 -11.07 -2.10
N ASN A 179 -12.71 -11.60 -2.32
CA ASN A 179 -13.52 -11.30 -3.49
C ASN A 179 -14.46 -10.11 -3.23
N PRO A 180 -14.21 -8.93 -3.84
CA PRO A 180 -15.04 -7.75 -3.63
C PRO A 180 -16.51 -7.98 -4.01
N ASN A 181 -16.79 -8.84 -4.99
CA ASN A 181 -18.17 -9.17 -5.40
C ASN A 181 -18.96 -9.95 -4.32
N ARG A 182 -18.25 -10.56 -3.36
CA ARG A 182 -18.85 -11.34 -2.26
C ARG A 182 -18.71 -10.65 -0.91
N LEU A 183 -18.15 -9.44 -0.88
CA LEU A 183 -17.85 -8.70 0.35
C LEU A 183 -19.09 -8.57 1.24
N ASP A 184 -20.20 -8.05 0.72
CA ASP A 184 -21.43 -7.81 1.51
C ASP A 184 -22.02 -9.09 2.14
N LYS A 185 -21.74 -10.26 1.58
CA LYS A 185 -22.21 -11.55 2.11
C LYS A 185 -21.26 -12.12 3.16
N ASN A 186 -19.96 -11.82 3.03
CA ASN A 186 -18.90 -12.46 3.79
C ASN A 186 -18.19 -11.50 4.75
N PHE A 187 -18.63 -10.24 4.86
CA PHE A 187 -17.91 -9.19 5.58
C PHE A 187 -17.59 -9.58 7.02
N ASP A 188 -18.57 -10.08 7.77
CA ASP A 188 -18.38 -10.50 9.16
C ASP A 188 -17.34 -11.65 9.28
N ALA A 189 -17.33 -12.57 8.32
CA ALA A 189 -16.34 -13.64 8.27
C ALA A 189 -14.95 -13.11 7.92
N LEU A 190 -14.84 -12.18 6.96
CA LEU A 190 -13.57 -11.57 6.55
C LEU A 190 -12.94 -10.71 7.66
N VAL A 191 -13.76 -10.02 8.46
CA VAL A 191 -13.31 -9.24 9.61
C VAL A 191 -12.87 -10.12 10.77
N ALA A 192 -13.56 -11.26 10.98
CA ALA A 192 -13.23 -12.21 12.04
C ALA A 192 -12.08 -13.17 11.68
N ASP A 193 -11.63 -13.19 10.43
CA ASP A 193 -10.58 -14.08 9.95
C ASP A 193 -9.21 -13.66 10.51
N GLU A 194 -8.54 -14.58 11.21
CA GLU A 194 -7.21 -14.37 11.80
C GLU A 194 -6.12 -14.12 10.75
N THR A 195 -6.34 -14.57 9.51
CA THR A 195 -5.45 -14.30 8.37
C THR A 195 -5.69 -12.92 7.74
N ALA A 196 -6.55 -12.08 8.32
CA ALA A 196 -6.74 -10.67 7.93
C ALA A 196 -6.77 -10.42 6.40
N PRO A 197 -7.69 -11.05 5.65
CA PRO A 197 -7.72 -10.96 4.18
C PRO A 197 -8.03 -9.55 3.66
N LEU A 198 -8.66 -8.69 4.47
CA LEU A 198 -8.93 -7.28 4.14
C LEU A 198 -7.68 -6.40 4.19
N LEU A 199 -6.61 -6.85 4.85
CA LEU A 199 -5.35 -6.11 4.95
C LEU A 199 -4.62 -6.16 3.61
N ASN A 200 -4.26 -4.99 3.06
CA ASN A 200 -3.33 -4.93 1.95
C ASN A 200 -1.89 -4.99 2.47
N ARG A 201 -1.36 -6.21 2.64
CA ARG A 201 -0.01 -6.49 3.13
C ARG A 201 1.10 -5.80 2.34
N ALA A 202 0.91 -5.53 1.06
CA ALA A 202 1.93 -4.92 0.21
C ALA A 202 2.23 -3.46 0.60
N VAL A 203 1.26 -2.75 1.18
CA VAL A 203 1.38 -1.31 1.51
C VAL A 203 1.02 -0.98 2.97
N GLN A 204 0.11 -1.73 3.59
CA GLN A 204 -0.29 -1.58 4.99
C GLN A 204 0.45 -2.55 5.92
N GLY A 205 1.03 -3.64 5.39
CA GLY A 205 1.81 -4.58 6.19
C GLY A 205 3.07 -3.89 6.74
N GLN A 206 3.28 -4.00 8.05
CA GLN A 206 4.43 -3.44 8.76
C GLN A 206 5.28 -4.59 9.28
N TYR A 207 6.42 -4.80 8.64
CA TYR A 207 7.29 -5.94 8.93
C TYR A 207 8.62 -5.49 9.51
N GLN A 208 9.14 -6.27 10.46
CA GLN A 208 10.53 -6.18 10.89
C GLN A 208 11.44 -6.61 9.73
N PRO A 209 12.28 -5.71 9.19
CA PRO A 209 12.99 -5.98 7.94
C PRO A 209 14.17 -6.94 8.14
N GLY A 210 14.74 -7.04 9.33
CA GLY A 210 15.95 -7.83 9.54
C GLY A 210 17.07 -7.40 8.58
N LEU A 211 17.79 -8.39 8.05
CA LEU A 211 18.85 -8.18 7.07
C LEU A 211 18.34 -7.83 5.65
N VAL A 212 17.04 -7.62 5.43
CA VAL A 212 16.54 -6.98 4.19
C VAL A 212 17.18 -5.60 3.99
N LEU A 213 17.55 -4.91 5.09
CA LEU A 213 18.20 -3.60 5.04
C LEU A 213 19.66 -3.64 4.55
N GLN A 214 20.28 -4.82 4.58
CA GLN A 214 21.71 -4.98 4.39
C GLN A 214 22.23 -4.43 3.05
N PRO A 215 21.60 -4.70 1.88
CA PRO A 215 22.05 -4.13 0.62
C PRO A 215 22.06 -2.60 0.63
N PHE A 216 21.08 -1.98 1.27
CA PHE A 216 20.92 -0.51 1.31
C PHE A 216 21.94 0.15 2.25
N ILE A 217 22.12 -0.41 3.45
CA ILE A 217 23.11 0.08 4.42
C ILE A 217 24.52 -0.05 3.85
N LEU A 218 24.85 -1.20 3.24
CA LEU A 218 26.17 -1.39 2.61
C LEU A 218 26.36 -0.46 1.41
N ALA A 219 25.34 -0.27 0.57
CA ALA A 219 25.43 0.67 -0.55
C ALA A 219 25.76 2.09 -0.08
N ALA A 220 25.09 2.58 0.96
CA ALA A 220 25.34 3.91 1.51
C ALA A 220 26.69 4.00 2.23
N ALA A 221 27.11 2.96 2.96
CA ALA A 221 28.42 2.92 3.59
C ALA A 221 29.55 2.96 2.55
N LEU A 222 29.39 2.26 1.44
CA LEU A 222 30.30 2.28 0.30
C LEU A 222 30.33 3.67 -0.36
N ASP A 223 29.15 4.27 -0.62
CA ASP A 223 28.99 5.63 -1.15
C ASP A 223 29.72 6.68 -0.32
N GLN A 224 29.74 6.48 1.00
CA GLN A 224 30.41 7.36 1.97
C GLN A 224 31.87 6.98 2.25
N ASN A 225 32.45 6.01 1.52
CA ASN A 225 33.81 5.49 1.73
C ASN A 225 34.06 4.98 3.17
N ARG A 226 33.03 4.46 3.84
CA ARG A 226 33.11 3.89 5.20
C ARG A 226 33.58 2.44 5.20
N ILE A 227 33.38 1.75 4.08
CA ILE A 227 33.81 0.38 3.84
C ILE A 227 34.46 0.25 2.46
N GLN A 228 35.23 -0.81 2.27
CA GLN A 228 35.70 -1.29 0.98
C GLN A 228 35.21 -2.73 0.84
N LEU A 229 34.67 -3.11 -0.32
CA LEU A 229 34.02 -4.41 -0.50
C LEU A 229 35.00 -5.59 -0.35
N ASP A 230 36.27 -5.40 -0.76
CA ASP A 230 37.37 -6.34 -0.59
C ASP A 230 38.09 -6.20 0.76
N GLY A 231 37.72 -5.21 1.58
CA GLY A 231 38.24 -5.00 2.92
C GLY A 231 37.79 -6.10 3.88
N ALA A 232 38.65 -6.45 4.83
CA ALA A 232 38.39 -7.50 5.81
C ALA A 232 37.20 -7.17 6.73
N ALA A 233 36.31 -8.15 6.89
CA ALA A 233 35.24 -8.16 7.87
C ALA A 233 35.66 -8.98 9.10
N LEU A 234 35.68 -8.33 10.27
CA LEU A 234 36.12 -8.99 11.50
C LEU A 234 35.03 -9.89 12.06
N ASN A 235 35.39 -11.11 12.48
CA ASN A 235 34.50 -12.08 13.10
C ASN A 235 33.16 -12.23 12.34
N PRO A 236 33.17 -12.59 11.04
CA PRO A 236 32.01 -12.48 10.17
C PRO A 236 30.80 -13.26 10.69
N ASN A 237 31.02 -14.43 11.32
CA ASN A 237 29.98 -15.26 11.89
C ASN A 237 29.77 -15.08 13.41
N ARG A 238 30.08 -13.90 13.95
CA ARG A 238 29.85 -13.56 15.36
C ARG A 238 28.36 -13.76 15.70
N PRO A 239 28.02 -14.51 16.78
CA PRO A 239 26.63 -14.67 17.22
C PRO A 239 26.06 -13.35 17.72
N VAL A 240 24.83 -13.03 17.30
CA VAL A 240 24.11 -11.81 17.70
C VAL A 240 22.83 -12.20 18.45
N PRO A 241 22.71 -11.91 19.75
CA PRO A 241 21.48 -12.17 20.49
C PRO A 241 20.40 -11.13 20.13
N VAL A 242 19.22 -11.61 19.76
CA VAL A 242 18.03 -10.81 19.46
C VAL A 242 16.82 -11.48 20.10
N ASN A 243 16.18 -10.83 21.07
CA ASN A 243 14.95 -11.32 21.72
C ASN A 243 15.02 -12.77 22.24
N GLY A 244 16.18 -13.21 22.73
CA GLY A 244 16.39 -14.57 23.23
C GLY A 244 16.84 -15.60 22.19
N GLU A 245 16.85 -15.24 20.90
CA GLU A 245 17.42 -16.05 19.82
C GLU A 245 18.83 -15.59 19.45
N ILE A 246 19.64 -16.50 18.93
CA ILE A 246 20.99 -16.19 18.43
C ILE A 246 20.96 -16.18 16.90
N GLN A 247 21.14 -14.99 16.30
CA GLN A 247 21.31 -14.82 14.88
C GLN A 247 22.78 -15.04 14.49
N ARG A 248 22.98 -15.67 13.32
CA ARG A 248 24.28 -15.93 12.68
C ARG A 248 24.18 -15.62 11.19
N CYS A 249 25.28 -15.71 10.45
CA CYS A 249 25.20 -15.65 8.98
C CYS A 249 24.25 -16.73 8.47
N GLN A 250 23.44 -16.40 7.46
CA GLN A 250 22.49 -17.34 6.86
C GLN A 250 23.21 -18.55 6.24
N THR A 251 24.41 -18.33 5.69
CA THR A 251 25.32 -19.39 5.25
C THR A 251 26.70 -19.17 5.84
N ALA A 252 27.50 -20.23 5.95
CA ALA A 252 28.83 -20.14 6.55
C ALA A 252 29.75 -19.26 5.67
N PRO A 253 30.28 -18.14 6.20
CA PRO A 253 31.26 -17.33 5.49
C PRO A 253 32.66 -17.98 5.54
N PRO A 254 33.59 -17.58 4.65
CA PRO A 254 35.00 -17.93 4.79
C PRO A 254 35.59 -17.38 6.11
N GLU A 255 36.69 -17.99 6.59
CA GLU A 255 37.37 -17.53 7.81
C GLU A 255 37.89 -16.09 7.66
N GLU A 256 38.55 -15.79 6.53
CA GLU A 256 38.99 -14.45 6.13
C GLU A 256 37.94 -13.81 5.22
N ALA A 257 36.81 -13.42 5.79
CA ALA A 257 35.72 -12.80 5.03
C ALA A 257 35.97 -11.32 4.71
N THR A 258 35.46 -10.90 3.56
CA THR A 258 35.40 -9.50 3.12
C THR A 258 34.00 -8.90 3.34
N TRP A 259 33.83 -7.59 3.14
CA TRP A 259 32.49 -6.97 3.15
C TRP A 259 31.58 -7.48 2.02
N ALA A 260 32.16 -7.91 0.89
CA ALA A 260 31.42 -8.63 -0.14
C ALA A 260 30.86 -9.96 0.39
N ASP A 261 31.65 -10.71 1.15
CA ASP A 261 31.22 -11.95 1.79
C ASP A 261 30.15 -11.71 2.85
N VAL A 262 30.22 -10.59 3.59
CA VAL A 262 29.17 -10.19 4.55
C VAL A 262 27.82 -10.09 3.86
N LEU A 263 27.75 -9.48 2.67
CA LEU A 263 26.52 -9.40 1.86
C LEU A 263 26.09 -10.78 1.33
N ARG A 264 27.02 -11.54 0.74
CA ARG A 264 26.72 -12.88 0.18
C ARG A 264 26.20 -13.86 1.22
N HIS A 265 26.77 -13.83 2.42
CA HIS A 265 26.44 -14.77 3.50
C HIS A 265 25.42 -14.24 4.50
N ARG A 266 24.97 -12.98 4.34
CA ARG A 266 23.95 -12.32 5.19
C ARG A 266 24.33 -12.35 6.66
N CYS A 267 25.47 -11.74 6.97
CA CYS A 267 26.08 -11.81 8.29
C CYS A 267 25.66 -10.65 9.20
N PRO A 268 24.92 -10.90 10.30
CA PRO A 268 24.45 -9.84 11.20
C PRO A 268 25.56 -9.24 12.07
N GLY A 269 26.60 -10.02 12.41
CA GLY A 269 27.69 -9.57 13.29
C GLY A 269 28.39 -8.31 12.77
N PRO A 270 29.02 -8.35 11.58
CA PRO A 270 29.65 -7.17 10.98
C PRO A 270 28.67 -6.02 10.71
N MET A 271 27.40 -6.31 10.45
CA MET A 271 26.39 -5.27 10.28
C MET A 271 26.19 -4.45 11.55
N GLN A 272 26.23 -5.05 12.74
CA GLN A 272 26.22 -4.28 14.00
C GLN A 272 27.48 -3.40 14.14
N ASP A 273 28.66 -3.90 13.75
CA ASP A 273 29.89 -3.12 13.82
C ASP A 273 29.87 -1.92 12.85
N LEU A 274 29.24 -2.07 11.69
CA LEU A 274 29.00 -0.97 10.77
C LEU A 274 27.98 0.02 11.33
N ALA A 275 26.90 -0.48 11.93
CA ALA A 275 25.86 0.34 12.54
C ALA A 275 26.39 1.21 13.67
N ASP A 276 27.28 0.66 14.50
CA ASP A 276 27.98 1.39 15.57
C ASP A 276 28.78 2.58 15.01
N ARG A 277 29.52 2.34 13.91
CA ARG A 277 30.33 3.38 13.23
C ARG A 277 29.49 4.46 12.56
N LEU A 278 28.34 4.08 11.99
CA LEU A 278 27.40 5.02 11.37
C LEU A 278 26.65 5.85 12.41
N GLY A 279 26.34 5.22 13.55
CA GLY A 279 25.50 5.79 14.60
C GLY A 279 24.06 6.01 14.14
N ARG A 280 23.21 6.45 15.08
CA ARG A 280 21.78 6.67 14.85
C ARG A 280 21.48 7.60 13.66
N SER A 281 22.14 8.76 13.64
CA SER A 281 21.96 9.78 12.60
C SER A 281 22.35 9.25 11.21
N GLY A 282 23.42 8.45 11.12
CA GLY A 282 23.83 7.84 9.86
C GLY A 282 22.79 6.84 9.35
N LEU A 283 22.23 6.01 10.24
CA LEU A 283 21.17 5.06 9.88
C LEU A 283 19.87 5.76 9.48
N ASP A 284 19.43 6.77 10.24
CA ASP A 284 18.24 7.57 9.91
C ASP A 284 18.37 8.24 8.52
N ASP A 285 19.54 8.79 8.19
CA ASP A 285 19.80 9.36 6.87
C ASP A 285 19.66 8.31 5.76
N ILE A 286 20.22 7.11 5.97
CA ILE A 286 20.13 6.01 5.01
C ILE A 286 18.67 5.59 4.82
N PHE A 287 17.93 5.34 5.90
CA PHE A 287 16.53 4.91 5.82
C PHE A 287 15.66 5.94 5.12
N ARG A 288 15.91 7.23 5.36
CA ARG A 288 15.21 8.32 4.67
C ARG A 288 15.58 8.41 3.19
N ARG A 289 16.87 8.33 2.84
CA ARG A 289 17.36 8.39 1.44
C ARG A 289 16.82 7.26 0.57
N PHE A 290 16.56 6.09 1.15
CA PHE A 290 15.94 4.94 0.47
C PHE A 290 14.41 4.89 0.63
N GLY A 291 13.78 5.87 1.27
CA GLY A 291 12.32 5.93 1.43
C GLY A 291 11.74 4.91 2.42
N LEU A 292 12.57 4.21 3.19
CA LEU A 292 12.16 3.16 4.13
C LEU A 292 11.48 3.73 5.38
N SER A 293 11.82 4.96 5.75
CA SER A 293 11.18 5.72 6.83
C SER A 293 10.38 6.91 6.30
N THR A 294 9.89 6.84 5.05
CA THR A 294 9.05 7.89 4.46
C THR A 294 7.66 7.33 4.16
N PRO A 295 6.59 8.04 4.56
CA PRO A 295 5.22 7.71 4.17
C PRO A 295 5.08 7.53 2.65
N LEU A 296 4.37 6.49 2.24
CA LEU A 296 4.07 6.27 0.82
C LEU A 296 3.00 7.26 0.35
N ALA A 297 3.32 8.05 -0.68
CA ALA A 297 2.38 8.95 -1.33
C ALA A 297 1.54 8.19 -2.37
N LEU A 298 0.60 7.37 -1.90
CA LEU A 298 -0.32 6.60 -2.75
C LEU A 298 -1.75 7.11 -2.61
N PRO A 299 -2.57 7.07 -3.68
CA PRO A 299 -3.99 7.41 -3.63
C PRO A 299 -4.80 6.24 -3.07
N LEU A 300 -4.34 5.69 -1.95
CA LEU A 300 -4.97 4.63 -1.21
C LEU A 300 -5.21 5.17 0.19
N ASN A 301 -6.37 4.86 0.79
CA ASN A 301 -6.64 5.18 2.19
C ASN A 301 -5.78 4.27 3.08
N ILE A 302 -4.50 4.61 3.20
CA ILE A 302 -3.51 3.93 4.03
C ILE A 302 -3.32 4.77 5.29
N GLU A 303 -3.52 4.16 6.45
CA GLU A 303 -3.07 4.76 7.69
C GLU A 303 -1.54 4.68 7.75
N THR A 304 -0.91 5.85 7.86
CA THR A 304 0.54 5.93 8.01
C THR A 304 0.91 5.51 9.43
N ALA A 305 1.74 4.48 9.57
CA ALA A 305 2.33 4.16 10.86
C ALA A 305 3.18 5.34 11.35
N GLU A 306 3.05 5.68 12.63
CA GLU A 306 3.89 6.71 13.25
C GLU A 306 5.32 6.19 13.35
N LEU A 307 6.27 6.99 12.86
CA LEU A 307 7.69 6.61 12.86
C LEU A 307 8.29 6.89 14.23
N GLU A 308 8.54 5.83 14.97
CA GLU A 308 9.28 5.91 16.22
C GLU A 308 10.78 6.16 15.95
N PRO A 309 11.44 7.04 16.70
CA PRO A 309 12.87 7.23 16.59
C PRO A 309 13.61 5.91 16.84
N LEU A 310 14.71 5.68 16.13
CA LEU A 310 15.60 4.56 16.41
C LEU A 310 16.06 4.60 17.87
N ASN A 311 16.20 3.45 18.52
CA ASN A 311 16.63 3.32 19.91
C ASN A 311 18.06 2.76 19.98
N ASP A 312 18.29 1.54 19.49
CA ASP A 312 19.61 0.92 19.49
C ASP A 312 20.18 0.85 18.06
N PRO A 313 21.23 1.64 17.72
CA PRO A 313 21.89 1.55 16.42
C PRO A 313 22.34 0.14 16.05
N LEU A 314 22.78 -0.67 17.01
CA LEU A 314 23.23 -2.04 16.75
C LEU A 314 22.07 -2.92 16.29
N GLN A 315 20.89 -2.79 16.90
CA GLN A 315 19.68 -3.49 16.45
C GLN A 315 19.13 -2.91 15.15
N ALA A 316 19.20 -1.58 14.98
CA ALA A 316 18.74 -0.91 13.77
C ALA A 316 19.55 -1.32 12.54
N GLY A 317 20.86 -1.50 12.68
CA GLY A 317 21.74 -1.96 11.60
C GLY A 317 21.47 -3.38 11.12
N ILE A 318 20.77 -4.19 11.92
CA ILE A 318 20.30 -5.53 11.54
C ILE A 318 18.78 -5.59 11.38
N GLY A 319 18.09 -4.45 11.37
CA GLY A 319 16.64 -4.35 11.15
C GLY A 319 15.79 -5.01 12.25
N GLN A 320 16.18 -4.85 13.51
CA GLN A 320 15.49 -5.40 14.69
C GLN A 320 15.17 -4.33 15.75
N ASP A 321 15.22 -3.07 15.37
CA ASP A 321 14.86 -1.92 16.21
C ASP A 321 13.46 -1.41 15.82
N ASN A 322 13.20 -0.11 15.96
CA ASN A 322 11.86 0.45 15.78
C ASN A 322 11.39 0.58 14.31
N LEU A 323 12.29 0.45 13.33
CA LEU A 323 11.92 0.57 11.93
C LEU A 323 11.14 -0.67 11.45
N THR A 324 9.89 -0.47 11.06
CA THR A 324 9.14 -1.41 10.23
C THR A 324 9.02 -0.91 8.80
N VAL A 325 8.87 -1.83 7.86
CA VAL A 325 8.75 -1.52 6.43
C VAL A 325 7.59 -2.28 5.79
N SER A 326 7.00 -1.66 4.77
CA SER A 326 6.11 -2.34 3.84
C SER A 326 6.87 -2.94 2.65
N PRO A 327 6.35 -4.01 2.02
CA PRO A 327 6.92 -4.57 0.79
C PRO A 327 7.11 -3.54 -0.32
N LEU A 328 6.19 -2.58 -0.48
CA LEU A 328 6.33 -1.52 -1.47
C LEU A 328 7.50 -0.57 -1.15
N GLN A 329 7.72 -0.20 0.11
CA GLN A 329 8.89 0.61 0.49
C GLN A 329 10.21 -0.12 0.17
N VAL A 330 10.27 -1.43 0.45
CA VAL A 330 11.42 -2.26 0.08
C VAL A 330 11.59 -2.34 -1.44
N ALA A 331 10.51 -2.45 -2.20
CA ALA A 331 10.56 -2.48 -3.67
C ALA A 331 11.08 -1.18 -4.26
N LEU A 332 10.68 -0.02 -3.71
CA LEU A 332 11.21 1.29 -4.11
C LEU A 332 12.71 1.42 -3.78
N ALA A 333 13.11 1.01 -2.57
CA ALA A 333 14.52 1.01 -2.17
C ALA A 333 15.37 0.11 -3.08
N LEU A 334 14.86 -1.07 -3.43
CA LEU A 334 15.50 -1.99 -4.38
C LEU A 334 15.57 -1.38 -5.78
N ALA A 335 14.50 -0.74 -6.24
CA ALA A 335 14.47 -0.03 -7.51
C ALA A 335 15.51 1.10 -7.56
N ALA A 336 15.83 1.76 -6.45
CA ALA A 336 16.92 2.74 -6.41
C ALA A 336 18.28 2.11 -6.75
N LEU A 337 18.54 0.88 -6.29
CA LEU A 337 19.74 0.13 -6.68
C LEU A 337 19.73 -0.20 -8.18
N GLY A 338 18.57 -0.57 -8.75
CA GLY A 338 18.36 -0.77 -10.19
C GLY A 338 18.51 0.52 -11.03
N ASN A 339 18.05 1.65 -10.50
CA ASN A 339 17.98 2.94 -11.18
C ASN A 339 19.21 3.84 -10.93
N ASN A 340 20.40 3.24 -10.89
CA ASN A 340 21.68 3.94 -10.75
C ASN A 340 21.74 4.87 -9.51
N GLY A 341 21.08 4.49 -8.42
CA GLY A 341 21.04 5.23 -7.18
C GLY A 341 19.92 6.27 -7.07
N ARG A 342 19.00 6.34 -8.04
CA ARG A 342 17.84 7.24 -7.99
C ARG A 342 16.59 6.52 -7.49
N LEU A 343 16.04 6.95 -6.36
CA LEU A 343 14.81 6.43 -5.78
C LEU A 343 13.59 6.89 -6.59
N PRO A 344 12.87 5.99 -7.29
CA PRO A 344 11.62 6.34 -7.95
C PRO A 344 10.52 6.61 -6.91
N GLN A 345 9.46 7.28 -7.34
CA GLN A 345 8.24 7.48 -6.54
C GLN A 345 7.17 6.49 -7.01
N PRO A 346 6.40 5.88 -6.11
CA PRO A 346 5.40 4.88 -6.51
C PRO A 346 4.27 5.55 -7.30
N ARG A 347 3.90 4.96 -8.43
CA ARG A 347 2.76 5.39 -9.24
C ARG A 347 1.81 4.22 -9.49
N LEU A 348 0.60 4.34 -8.96
CA LEU A 348 -0.47 3.35 -9.14
C LEU A 348 -1.51 3.78 -10.17
N VAL A 349 -1.75 5.09 -10.32
CA VAL A 349 -2.69 5.66 -11.30
C VAL A 349 -1.91 6.40 -12.38
N THR A 350 -2.12 6.03 -13.63
CA THR A 350 -1.38 6.54 -14.79
C THR A 350 -2.20 7.53 -15.61
N ALA A 351 -3.53 7.43 -15.59
CA ALA A 351 -4.41 8.40 -16.23
C ALA A 351 -5.80 8.43 -15.59
N VAL A 352 -6.47 9.57 -15.69
CA VAL A 352 -7.85 9.79 -15.25
C VAL A 352 -8.63 10.45 -16.38
N GLN A 353 -9.83 9.97 -16.65
CA GLN A 353 -10.69 10.55 -17.68
C GLN A 353 -11.21 11.94 -17.26
N ASP A 354 -11.16 12.89 -18.18
CA ASP A 354 -11.75 14.22 -18.00
C ASP A 354 -13.25 14.23 -18.34
N GLU A 355 -13.89 15.40 -18.20
CA GLU A 355 -15.32 15.58 -18.49
C GLU A 355 -15.68 15.40 -19.97
N ASN A 356 -14.71 15.47 -20.88
CA ASN A 356 -14.88 15.26 -22.31
C ASN A 356 -14.68 13.78 -22.71
N GLY A 357 -14.41 12.90 -21.75
CA GLY A 357 -14.17 11.49 -21.98
C GLY A 357 -12.73 11.16 -22.41
N ILE A 358 -11.80 12.12 -22.32
CA ILE A 358 -10.40 11.92 -22.73
C ILE A 358 -9.57 11.52 -21.52
N MET A 359 -8.78 10.45 -21.65
CA MET A 359 -7.83 10.03 -20.62
C MET A 359 -6.69 11.04 -20.49
N GLN A 360 -6.61 11.71 -19.35
CA GLN A 360 -5.55 12.66 -19.03
C GLN A 360 -4.45 11.96 -18.21
N PRO A 361 -3.19 11.95 -18.66
CA PRO A 361 -2.11 11.28 -17.96
C PRO A 361 -1.81 11.95 -16.62
N GLN A 362 -1.57 11.14 -15.60
CA GLN A 362 -1.06 11.58 -14.31
C GLN A 362 0.47 11.66 -14.36
N PRO A 363 1.08 12.79 -13.99
CA PRO A 363 2.53 12.96 -14.08
C PRO A 363 3.26 11.97 -13.15
N ALA A 364 4.31 11.33 -13.67
CA ALA A 364 5.25 10.62 -12.80
C ALA A 364 5.99 11.63 -11.92
N LEU A 365 6.06 11.37 -10.62
CA LEU A 365 6.82 12.20 -9.71
C LEU A 365 8.32 11.97 -9.94
N ALA A 366 9.10 13.04 -9.80
CA ALA A 366 10.54 12.99 -10.05
C ALA A 366 11.25 12.10 -9.01
N ALA A 367 12.13 11.22 -9.50
CA ALA A 367 13.01 10.42 -8.66
C ALA A 367 14.02 11.30 -7.90
N SER A 368 14.30 10.94 -6.64
CA SER A 368 15.29 11.59 -5.78
C SER A 368 16.59 10.80 -5.70
N ASP A 369 17.72 11.45 -5.44
CA ASP A 369 19.00 10.75 -5.33
C ASP A 369 19.13 10.03 -3.98
N ALA A 370 19.27 8.71 -4.01
CA ALA A 370 19.49 7.86 -2.84
C ALA A 370 20.98 7.59 -2.62
N ILE A 371 21.77 7.30 -3.65
CA ILE A 371 23.23 7.04 -3.60
C ILE A 371 23.86 7.36 -4.95
N THR A 372 25.20 7.36 -5.05
CA THR A 372 25.86 7.47 -6.36
C THR A 372 25.62 6.25 -7.24
N SER A 373 25.69 6.46 -8.56
CA SER A 373 25.58 5.38 -9.55
C SER A 373 26.68 4.33 -9.42
N GLN A 374 27.85 4.69 -8.89
CA GLN A 374 28.94 3.75 -8.64
C GLN A 374 28.58 2.78 -7.51
N ALA A 375 28.18 3.30 -6.35
CA ALA A 375 27.79 2.46 -5.22
C ALA A 375 26.62 1.52 -5.57
N ALA A 376 25.62 2.03 -6.32
CA ALA A 376 24.52 1.21 -6.83
C ALA A 376 25.02 0.05 -7.71
N ARG A 377 25.91 0.33 -8.67
CA ARG A 377 26.50 -0.70 -9.56
C ARG A 377 27.29 -1.76 -8.81
N GLU A 378 28.11 -1.36 -7.85
CA GLU A 378 28.95 -2.29 -7.09
C GLU A 378 28.10 -3.26 -6.26
N ILE A 379 27.05 -2.78 -5.58
CA ILE A 379 26.13 -3.65 -4.84
C ILE A 379 25.34 -4.56 -5.78
N ARG A 380 24.84 -4.06 -6.91
CA ARG A 380 24.18 -4.92 -7.92
C ARG A 380 25.11 -6.04 -8.39
N THR A 381 26.38 -5.73 -8.64
CA THR A 381 27.36 -6.73 -9.08
C THR A 381 27.55 -7.85 -8.03
N LEU A 382 27.49 -7.50 -6.74
CA LEU A 382 27.58 -8.49 -5.67
C LEU A 382 26.32 -9.36 -5.53
N LEU A 383 25.14 -8.77 -5.74
CA LEU A 383 23.86 -9.46 -5.70
C LEU A 383 23.63 -10.37 -6.91
N ASN A 384 24.35 -10.15 -8.02
CA ASN A 384 24.27 -11.02 -9.19
C ASN A 384 25.01 -12.33 -8.93
N THR A 385 24.26 -13.44 -8.87
CA THR A 385 24.79 -14.80 -8.80
C THR A 385 24.22 -15.62 -9.94
N ASN A 386 25.07 -16.09 -10.85
CA ASN A 386 24.68 -16.93 -11.99
C ASN A 386 23.50 -16.33 -12.79
N GLU A 387 23.64 -15.06 -13.21
CA GLU A 387 22.63 -14.34 -14.02
C GLU A 387 21.30 -14.08 -13.30
N THR A 388 21.23 -14.34 -11.99
CA THR A 388 20.10 -13.96 -11.13
C THR A 388 20.55 -12.85 -10.20
N LEU A 389 19.93 -11.67 -10.31
CA LEU A 389 20.23 -10.52 -9.47
C LEU A 389 19.22 -10.48 -8.30
N SER A 390 19.46 -11.30 -7.29
CA SER A 390 18.51 -11.49 -6.18
C SER A 390 19.12 -11.60 -4.79
N PHE A 391 18.28 -11.37 -3.78
CA PHE A 391 18.63 -11.39 -2.37
C PHE A 391 17.49 -11.99 -1.55
N THR A 392 17.66 -13.24 -1.10
CA THR A 392 16.67 -13.93 -0.25
C THR A 392 17.11 -13.98 1.20
N VAL A 393 16.28 -13.58 2.16
CA VAL A 393 16.66 -13.55 3.58
C VAL A 393 15.52 -13.92 4.51
N SER A 394 15.83 -14.50 5.66
CA SER A 394 14.87 -14.75 6.73
C SER A 394 15.01 -13.68 7.82
N ALA A 395 13.93 -12.96 8.09
CA ALA A 395 13.87 -11.93 9.12
C ALA A 395 13.10 -12.45 10.34
N LEU A 396 13.61 -12.19 11.55
CA LEU A 396 12.90 -12.50 12.79
C LEU A 396 11.70 -11.56 12.94
N ALA A 397 10.52 -12.13 13.19
CA ALA A 397 9.25 -11.41 13.27
C ALA A 397 8.60 -11.52 14.67
N GLY A 398 9.04 -12.48 15.47
CA GLY A 398 8.59 -12.70 16.84
C GLY A 398 9.22 -13.98 17.42
N PRO A 399 8.86 -14.37 18.65
CA PRO A 399 9.30 -15.64 19.22
C PRO A 399 8.87 -16.80 18.30
N ASP A 400 9.83 -17.59 17.83
CA ASP A 400 9.61 -18.73 16.92
C ASP A 400 8.90 -18.38 15.59
N SER A 401 8.86 -17.09 15.21
CA SER A 401 8.25 -16.61 13.97
C SER A 401 9.24 -15.84 13.11
N ARG A 402 9.27 -16.19 11.82
CA ARG A 402 10.15 -15.60 10.82
C ARG A 402 9.38 -15.30 9.55
N ASN A 403 9.75 -14.22 8.90
CA ASN A 403 9.28 -13.85 7.57
C ASN A 403 10.40 -14.10 6.55
N GLY A 404 10.06 -14.70 5.42
CA GLY A 404 10.98 -14.86 4.29
C GLY A 404 10.81 -13.69 3.35
N TRP A 405 11.93 -13.15 2.88
CA TRP A 405 11.96 -12.06 1.92
C TRP A 405 12.72 -12.50 0.68
N TYR A 406 12.19 -12.18 -0.49
CA TYR A 406 12.87 -12.30 -1.77
C TYR A 406 12.87 -10.94 -2.45
N LEU A 407 14.06 -10.44 -2.75
CA LEU A 407 14.28 -9.21 -3.50
C LEU A 407 14.96 -9.58 -4.81
N ALA A 408 14.46 -9.13 -5.95
CA ALA A 408 15.12 -9.33 -7.23
C ALA A 408 15.01 -8.12 -8.15
N LEU A 409 16.02 -7.94 -8.99
CA LEU A 409 16.06 -6.98 -10.07
C LEU A 409 16.18 -7.77 -11.37
N THR A 410 15.23 -7.61 -12.29
CA THR A 410 15.15 -8.42 -13.52
C THR A 410 14.90 -7.56 -14.76
N PRO A 411 15.46 -7.91 -15.94
CA PRO A 411 16.57 -8.85 -16.15
C PRO A 411 17.85 -8.46 -15.39
N ALA A 412 18.74 -9.43 -15.11
CA ALA A 412 19.92 -9.18 -14.27
C ALA A 412 20.99 -8.29 -14.94
N ASP A 413 21.09 -8.32 -16.27
CA ASP A 413 22.06 -7.55 -17.07
C ASP A 413 21.61 -6.09 -17.28
N ALA A 414 20.31 -5.89 -17.49
CA ALA A 414 19.68 -4.58 -17.62
C ALA A 414 18.38 -4.52 -16.81
N PRO A 415 18.44 -4.28 -15.49
CA PRO A 415 17.27 -4.26 -14.63
C PRO A 415 16.20 -3.28 -15.11
N GLN A 416 15.00 -3.78 -15.38
CA GLN A 416 13.82 -3.00 -15.71
C GLN A 416 12.76 -3.09 -14.62
N PHE A 417 12.74 -4.19 -13.87
CA PHE A 417 11.74 -4.47 -12.84
C PHE A 417 12.39 -4.81 -11.51
N ALA A 418 11.76 -4.35 -10.43
CA ALA A 418 12.06 -4.77 -9.07
C ALA A 418 10.92 -5.65 -8.54
N ILE A 419 11.27 -6.82 -8.02
CA ILE A 419 10.34 -7.78 -7.43
C ILE A 419 10.67 -7.88 -5.94
N VAL A 420 9.65 -7.71 -5.11
CA VAL A 420 9.75 -7.98 -3.67
C VAL A 420 8.63 -8.91 -3.26
N VAL A 421 8.99 -10.00 -2.61
CA VAL A 421 8.06 -10.97 -2.03
C VAL A 421 8.36 -11.07 -0.54
N VAL A 422 7.32 -11.07 0.27
CA VAL A 422 7.36 -11.46 1.67
C VAL A 422 6.42 -12.64 1.89
N VAL A 423 6.87 -13.65 2.63
CA VAL A 423 6.06 -14.77 3.10
C VAL A 423 6.13 -14.81 4.62
N GLU A 424 4.97 -14.88 5.26
CA GLU A 424 4.79 -14.84 6.70
C GLU A 424 4.77 -16.24 7.29
N ASN A 425 5.56 -16.46 8.35
CA ASN A 425 5.62 -17.69 9.17
C ASN A 425 6.09 -18.97 8.42
N GLY A 426 6.78 -19.88 9.13
CA GLY A 426 7.09 -21.24 8.65
C GLY A 426 8.44 -21.43 7.92
N GLU A 427 8.52 -22.44 7.03
CA GLU A 427 9.69 -22.70 6.16
C GLU A 427 9.73 -21.70 4.99
N VAL A 428 10.07 -20.46 5.33
CA VAL A 428 9.82 -19.31 4.46
C VAL A 428 10.77 -19.17 3.27
N LEU A 429 12.02 -19.65 3.35
CA LEU A 429 13.04 -19.35 2.34
C LEU A 429 12.81 -20.03 0.99
N GLY A 430 12.47 -21.32 1.01
CA GLY A 430 12.20 -22.06 -0.24
C GLY A 430 10.93 -21.56 -0.94
N VAL A 431 9.89 -21.28 -0.16
CA VAL A 431 8.60 -20.77 -0.67
C VAL A 431 8.76 -19.37 -1.26
N VAL A 432 9.36 -18.42 -0.52
CA VAL A 432 9.51 -17.04 -1.00
C VAL A 432 10.40 -16.97 -2.25
N GLN A 433 11.43 -17.81 -2.34
CA GLN A 433 12.29 -17.90 -3.53
C GLN A 433 11.54 -18.48 -4.73
N ALA A 434 10.74 -19.54 -4.53
CA ALA A 434 9.94 -20.13 -5.61
C ALA A 434 8.92 -19.14 -6.20
N ILE A 435 8.25 -18.37 -5.33
CA ILE A 435 7.34 -17.30 -5.75
C ILE A 435 8.09 -16.23 -6.54
N GLY A 436 9.22 -15.76 -6.01
CA GLY A 436 10.04 -14.73 -6.66
C GLY A 436 10.53 -15.12 -8.06
N VAL A 437 11.15 -16.30 -8.18
CA VAL A 437 11.67 -16.84 -9.45
C VAL A 437 10.54 -17.11 -10.45
N GLY A 438 9.38 -17.59 -9.98
CA GLY A 438 8.20 -17.80 -10.81
C GLY A 438 7.74 -16.49 -11.47
N LEU A 439 7.75 -15.39 -10.73
CA LEU A 439 7.38 -14.08 -11.28
C LEU A 439 8.45 -13.50 -12.20
N GLU A 440 9.75 -13.67 -11.89
CA GLU A 440 10.83 -13.26 -12.80
C GLU A 440 10.62 -13.87 -14.19
N THR A 441 10.35 -15.18 -14.23
CA THR A 441 10.09 -15.92 -15.49
C THR A 441 8.88 -15.36 -16.25
N ALA A 442 7.83 -14.92 -15.55
CA ALA A 442 6.62 -14.40 -16.17
C ALA A 442 6.81 -12.99 -16.75
N VAL A 443 7.65 -12.15 -16.12
CA VAL A 443 7.89 -10.77 -16.55
C VAL A 443 8.94 -10.69 -17.65
N THR A 444 9.90 -11.62 -17.69
CA THR A 444 10.97 -11.68 -18.68
C THR A 444 10.98 -13.04 -19.41
N PRO A 445 9.96 -13.34 -20.26
CA PRO A 445 9.78 -14.67 -20.85
C PRO A 445 10.93 -15.14 -21.78
N ASN A 446 11.87 -14.27 -22.14
CA ASN A 446 13.07 -14.62 -22.91
C ASN A 446 14.33 -14.82 -22.05
N ALA A 447 14.23 -14.71 -20.72
CA ALA A 447 15.30 -14.98 -19.76
C ALA A 447 15.12 -16.39 -19.16
N ALA A 448 15.16 -17.42 -20.01
CA ALA A 448 15.41 -18.78 -19.56
C ALA A 448 16.81 -19.19 -20.07
N PRO A 449 17.60 -19.92 -19.26
CA PRO A 449 18.99 -20.25 -19.56
C PRO A 449 19.20 -21.07 -20.84
#